data_AF-A0A920J3X0-F1
#
_entry.id   AF-A0A920J3X0-F1
#
_cell.length_a   1.000
_cell.length_b   1.000
_cell.length_c   1.000
_cell.angle_alpha   90.00
_cell.angle_beta   90.00
_cell.angle_gamma   90.00
#
_symmetry.space_group_name_H-M   'P 1'
#
loop_
_entity.id
_entity.type
_entity.pdbx_description
1 polymer ?
#
loop_
_entity_poly.entity_id
_entity_poly.type
_entity_poly.pdbx_seq_one_letter_code
_entity_poly.pdbx_strand_id
1 'polypeptide(L)' 'MDLFHFQDEAPGMVFWHPKGWSIYRVLEDYIRAKQQEAGYKEINTPEVVDRKGMGEIWSLG' A
#
# COMPACT_ATOMS: atom_id res chain seq x y z
N MET A 1 -11.52 -20.12 3.85
CA MET A 1 -11.84 -18.95 2.99
C MET A 1 -10.70 -18.61 2.04
N ASP A 2 -9.48 -19.15 2.23
CA ASP A 2 -8.35 -19.05 1.29
C ASP A 2 -8.10 -17.62 0.82
N LEU A 3 -7.96 -16.73 1.80
CA LEU A 3 -7.81 -15.29 1.56
C LEU A 3 -6.33 -14.90 1.58
N PHE A 4 -5.56 -15.47 2.49
CA PHE A 4 -4.13 -15.25 2.62
C PHE A 4 -3.47 -16.37 3.43
N HIS A 5 -2.14 -16.36 3.46
CA HIS A 5 -1.33 -17.14 4.39
C HIS A 5 0.00 -16.44 4.69
N PHE A 6 0.74 -16.99 5.64
CA PHE A 6 2.12 -16.60 5.99
C PHE A 6 3.06 -17.79 5.73
N GLN A 7 4.35 -17.49 5.53
CA GLN A 7 5.42 -18.46 5.34
C GLN A 7 6.62 -18.09 6.21
N ASP A 8 7.38 -19.08 6.66
CA ASP A 8 8.52 -18.87 7.57
C ASP A 8 9.70 -18.19 6.87
N GLU A 9 9.81 -18.34 5.54
CA GLU A 9 10.84 -17.73 4.70
C GLU A 9 10.68 -16.20 4.59
N ALA A 10 9.49 -15.67 4.87
CA ALA A 10 9.17 -14.24 4.82
C ALA A 10 8.31 -13.85 6.04
N PRO A 11 8.90 -13.85 7.25
CA PRO A 11 8.17 -13.64 8.49
C PRO A 11 7.53 -12.25 8.52
N GLY A 12 6.22 -12.22 8.77
CA GLY A 12 5.43 -10.98 8.80
C GLY A 12 4.89 -10.51 7.45
N MET A 13 5.27 -11.17 6.34
CA MET A 13 4.76 -10.83 5.01
C MET A 13 3.50 -11.61 4.68
N VAL A 14 2.42 -10.90 4.30
CA VAL A 14 1.15 -11.52 3.93
C VAL A 14 1.18 -11.95 2.46
N PHE A 15 0.94 -13.24 2.20
CA PHE A 15 0.74 -13.75 0.85
C PHE A 15 -0.75 -13.81 0.52
N TRP A 16 -1.22 -12.83 -0.24
CA TRP A 16 -2.63 -12.72 -0.65
C TRP A 16 -3.00 -13.75 -1.71
N HIS A 17 -4.07 -14.50 -1.44
CA HIS A 17 -4.71 -15.35 -2.44
C HIS A 17 -5.71 -14.52 -3.25
N PRO A 18 -6.16 -14.98 -4.44
CA PRO A 18 -7.07 -14.20 -5.30
C PRO A 18 -8.31 -13.66 -4.58
N LYS A 19 -8.94 -14.46 -3.71
CA LYS A 19 -10.12 -14.04 -2.95
C LYS A 19 -9.81 -12.93 -1.95
N GLY A 20 -8.69 -13.02 -1.23
CA GLY A 20 -8.28 -11.98 -0.28
C GLY A 20 -7.83 -10.72 -0.99
N TRP A 21 -7.10 -10.86 -2.10
CA TRP A 21 -6.65 -9.73 -2.91
C TRP A 21 -7.82 -8.94 -3.50
N SER A 22 -8.88 -9.61 -3.95
CA SER A 22 -10.11 -8.94 -4.40
C SER A 22 -10.74 -8.08 -3.31
N ILE A 23 -10.79 -8.57 -2.06
CA ILE A 23 -11.33 -7.81 -0.93
C ILE A 23 -10.42 -6.62 -0.59
N TYR A 24 -9.10 -6.84 -0.55
CA TYR A 24 -8.13 -5.79 -0.29
C TYR A 24 -8.28 -4.62 -1.27
N ARG A 25 -8.38 -4.91 -2.58
CA ARG A 25 -8.57 -3.87 -3.61
C ARG A 25 -9.88 -3.09 -3.44
N VAL A 26 -10.98 -3.76 -3.10
CA VAL A 26 -12.26 -3.06 -2.85
C VAL A 26 -12.14 -2.08 -1.67
N LEU A 27 -11.42 -2.46 -0.62
CA LEU A 27 -11.16 -1.58 0.52
C LEU A 27 -10.25 -0.41 0.14
N GLU A 28 -9.20 -0.67 -0.63
CA GLU A 28 -8.31 0.36 -1.15
C GLU A 28 -9.07 1.39 -2.00
N ASP A 29 -9.88 0.94 -2.96
CA ASP A 29 -10.70 1.79 -3.82
C ASP A 29 -11.68 2.65 -3.00
N TYR A 30 -12.31 2.06 -1.98
CA TYR A 30 -13.21 2.78 -1.08
C TYR A 30 -12.48 3.91 -0.32
N ILE A 31 -11.30 3.62 0.23
CA ILE A 31 -10.51 4.61 0.98
C ILE A 31 -9.99 5.70 0.04
N ARG A 32 -9.52 5.35 -1.17
CA ARG A 32 -9.10 6.31 -2.20
C ARG A 32 -10.22 7.28 -2.55
N ALA A 33 -11.44 6.79 -2.78
CA ALA A 33 -12.60 7.63 -3.05
C ALA A 33 -12.88 8.60 -1.89
N LYS A 34 -12.83 8.13 -0.63
CA LYS A 34 -13.04 8.97 0.55
C LYS A 34 -11.95 10.04 0.71
N GLN A 35 -10.70 9.70 0.45
CA GLN A 35 -9.58 10.65 0.49
C GLN A 35 -9.72 11.73 -0.59
N GLN A 36 -10.14 11.33 -1.80
CA GLN A 36 -10.40 12.27 -2.90
C GLN A 36 -11.55 13.23 -2.56
N GLU A 37 -12.66 12.73 -2.01
CA GLU A 37 -13.77 13.56 -1.51
C GLU A 37 -13.31 14.55 -0.43
N ALA A 38 -12.36 14.15 0.42
CA ALA A 38 -11.78 14.99 1.47
C ALA A 38 -10.66 15.92 0.99
N GLY A 39 -10.34 15.94 -0.31
CA GLY A 39 -9.35 16.84 -0.90
C GLY A 39 -7.88 16.42 -0.70
N TYR A 40 -7.62 15.18 -0.27
CA TYR A 40 -6.27 14.65 -0.21
C TYR A 40 -5.72 14.42 -1.62
N LYS A 41 -4.42 14.65 -1.79
CA LYS A 41 -3.68 14.31 -3.01
C LYS A 41 -3.03 12.96 -2.82
N GLU A 42 -3.39 12.00 -3.65
CA GLU A 42 -2.72 10.71 -3.68
C GLU A 42 -1.31 10.88 -4.27
N ILE A 43 -0.30 10.43 -3.55
CA ILE A 43 1.12 10.49 -3.95
C ILE A 43 1.67 9.06 -3.91
N ASN A 44 2.52 8.72 -4.89
CA ASN A 44 3.25 7.46 -4.93
C ASN A 44 4.75 7.77 -4.92
N THR A 45 5.44 7.33 -3.87
CA THR A 45 6.86 7.59 -3.64
C THR A 45 7.68 6.30 -3.79
N PRO A 46 8.93 6.37 -4.28
CA PRO A 46 9.78 5.18 -4.35
C PRO A 46 9.93 4.48 -2.99
N GLU A 47 9.86 3.16 -2.97
CA GLU A 47 9.94 2.36 -1.73
C GLU A 47 11.36 2.36 -1.12
N VAL A 48 12.38 2.46 -1.97
CA VAL A 48 13.79 2.50 -1.57
C VAL A 48 14.46 3.68 -2.24
N VAL A 49 15.00 4.58 -1.42
CA VAL A 49 15.88 5.67 -1.85
C VAL A 49 17.11 5.71 -0.97
N ASP A 50 18.20 6.26 -1.49
CA ASP A 50 19.36 6.55 -0.66
C ASP A 50 19.05 7.66 0.37
N ARG A 51 19.96 7.87 1.32
CA ARG A 51 19.77 8.87 2.38
C ARG A 51 19.54 10.29 1.84
N LYS A 52 20.09 10.62 0.68
CA LYS A 52 19.93 11.95 0.07
C LYS A 52 18.55 12.08 -0.57
N GLY A 53 18.12 11.06 -1.32
CA GLY A 53 16.81 10.99 -1.95
C GLY A 53 15.65 10.99 -0.95
N MET A 54 15.83 10.48 0.27
CA MET A 54 14.82 10.60 1.33
C MET A 54 14.47 12.08 1.60
N GLY A 55 15.47 12.96 1.72
CA GLY A 55 15.24 14.38 1.98
C GLY A 55 14.50 15.09 0.84
N GLU A 56 14.72 14.65 -0.40
CA GLU A 56 14.05 15.20 -1.58
C GLU A 56 12.56 14.80 -1.62
N ILE A 57 12.19 13.56 -1.25
CA ILE A 57 10.79 13.10 -1.20
C ILE A 57 9.95 13.93 -0.23
N TRP A 58 10.45 14.21 0.97
CA TRP A 58 9.72 14.99 1.99
C TRP A 58 9.52 16.46 1.61
N SER A 59 10.26 16.96 0.61
CA SER A 59 10.12 18.34 0.12
C SER A 59 9.03 18.50 -0.96
N LEU A 60 8.49 17.39 -1.47
CA LEU A 60 7.50 17.38 -2.56
C LEU A 60 6.03 17.43 -2.08
N GLY A 61 5.78 17.28 -0.78
CA GLY A 61 4.45 17.34 -0.15
C GLY A 61 4.23 18.62 0.63
#